data_AF-A0A2E4YWC3-F1
#
_entry.id   AF-A0A2E4YWC3-F1
#
_cell.length_a   1.000
_cell.length_b   1.000
_cell.length_c   1.000
_cell.angle_alpha   90.00
_cell.angle_beta   90.00
_cell.angle_gamma   90.00
#
_symmetry.space_group_name_H-M   'P 1'
#
loop_
_entity.id
_entity.type
_entity.pdbx_description
1 polymer ?
#
loop_
_entity_poly.entity_id
_entity_poly.type
_entity_poly.pdbx_seq_one_letter_code
_entity_poly.pdbx_strand_id
1 'polypeptide(L)'
;MPTHRQNVVEAKGGPSSRALGARDDKSIRASFPGCPTFEMKDDDVRAQFQELVLDGNVNDEGHTFGQMDRDYTDAPNMEEVETGGGGLPASPWVPNPVSPGEGSADPSDQADPPEGFGQTPSSTPFVGVGAVESPKGTSERAGRHTLGDYKLGKGVGN
;
A
#
# COMPACT_ATOMS: atom_id res chain seq x y z
N MET A 1 4.94 10.74 -21.45
CA MET A 1 3.87 10.36 -20.50
C MET A 1 2.63 9.93 -21.26
N PRO A 2 2.10 8.70 -21.10
CA PRO A 2 0.88 8.29 -21.79
C PRO A 2 -0.32 9.04 -21.21
N THR A 3 -1.02 9.80 -22.05
CA THR A 3 -2.10 10.77 -21.72
C THR A 3 -3.51 10.16 -21.65
N HIS A 4 -3.63 8.83 -21.55
CA HIS A 4 -4.94 8.18 -21.59
C HIS A 4 -5.74 8.51 -20.32
N ARG A 5 -6.76 9.37 -20.46
CA ARG A 5 -7.70 9.71 -19.39
C ARG A 5 -8.70 8.57 -19.25
N GLN A 6 -9.00 8.15 -18.02
CA GLN A 6 -10.25 7.42 -17.78
C GLN A 6 -11.41 8.36 -18.12
N ASN A 7 -12.39 7.87 -18.87
CA ASN A 7 -13.54 8.67 -19.24
C ASN A 7 -14.40 8.87 -17.99
N VAL A 8 -14.41 10.09 -17.46
CA VAL A 8 -15.32 10.47 -16.37
C VAL A 8 -16.66 10.82 -16.98
N VAL A 9 -17.73 10.20 -16.47
CA VAL A 9 -19.09 10.47 -16.91
C VAL A 9 -19.61 11.67 -16.12
N GLU A 10 -19.40 12.86 -16.66
CA GLU A 10 -19.99 14.08 -16.12
C GLU A 10 -21.24 14.49 -16.90
N ALA A 11 -22.22 14.95 -16.14
CA ALA A 11 -23.41 15.58 -16.66
C ALA A 11 -23.07 16.95 -17.29
N LYS A 12 -22.68 16.97 -18.58
CA LYS A 12 -22.37 18.22 -19.30
C LYS A 12 -23.62 19.07 -19.58
N GLY A 13 -23.53 20.38 -19.27
CA GLY A 13 -24.56 21.39 -19.57
C GLY A 13 -25.28 21.92 -18.34
N GLY A 14 -25.84 23.13 -18.44
CA GLY A 14 -26.71 23.68 -17.39
C GLY A 14 -28.05 22.93 -17.31
N PRO A 15 -28.75 22.97 -16.17
CA PRO A 15 -30.04 22.29 -16.01
C PRO A 15 -31.02 22.75 -17.08
N SER A 16 -31.55 21.82 -17.87
CA SER A 16 -32.46 22.12 -18.98
C SER A 16 -33.89 21.67 -18.68
N SER A 17 -34.86 22.44 -19.18
CA SER A 17 -36.29 22.16 -19.04
C SER A 17 -36.89 21.71 -20.38
N ARG A 18 -36.84 20.40 -20.67
CA ARG A 18 -37.62 19.71 -21.73
C ARG A 18 -37.73 20.42 -23.10
N ALA A 19 -36.70 21.13 -23.55
CA ALA A 19 -36.66 21.59 -24.94
C ALA A 19 -36.45 20.39 -25.88
N LEU A 20 -36.90 20.49 -27.13
CA LEU A 20 -36.71 19.44 -28.15
C LEU A 20 -35.21 19.11 -28.30
N GLY A 21 -34.82 17.91 -27.86
CA GLY A 21 -33.43 17.43 -27.88
C GLY A 21 -32.59 17.78 -26.63
N ALA A 22 -33.16 18.47 -25.64
CA ALA A 22 -32.46 18.83 -24.41
C ALA A 22 -32.75 17.84 -23.27
N ARG A 23 -31.72 17.56 -22.46
CA ARG A 23 -31.78 16.63 -21.33
C ARG A 23 -32.66 17.20 -20.21
N ASP A 24 -33.63 16.43 -19.71
CA ASP A 24 -34.44 16.81 -18.55
C ASP A 24 -33.86 16.24 -17.26
N ASP A 25 -33.04 17.05 -16.59
CA ASP A 25 -32.33 16.67 -15.37
C ASP A 25 -33.28 16.32 -14.22
N LYS A 26 -34.45 16.96 -14.18
CA LYS A 26 -35.43 16.72 -13.11
C LYS A 26 -36.06 15.34 -13.25
N SER A 27 -36.41 14.93 -14.47
CA SER A 27 -36.93 13.59 -14.74
C SER A 27 -35.86 12.52 -14.53
N ILE A 28 -34.60 12.77 -14.91
CA ILE A 28 -33.52 11.81 -14.71
C ILE A 28 -33.18 11.64 -13.22
N ARG A 29 -33.11 12.73 -12.45
CA ARG A 29 -32.91 12.65 -10.99
C ARG A 29 -34.07 11.96 -10.28
N ALA A 30 -35.31 12.20 -10.74
CA ALA A 30 -36.47 11.50 -10.20
C ALA A 30 -36.43 9.98 -10.46
N SER A 31 -35.91 9.57 -11.62
CA SER A 31 -35.74 8.16 -11.97
C SER A 31 -34.55 7.49 -11.26
N PHE A 32 -33.51 8.25 -10.93
CA PHE A 32 -32.28 7.75 -10.30
C PHE A 32 -31.88 8.62 -9.09
N PRO A 33 -32.66 8.58 -7.99
CA PRO A 33 -32.45 9.47 -6.85
C PRO A 33 -31.14 9.22 -6.10
N GLY A 34 -30.57 8.01 -6.17
CA GLY A 34 -29.28 7.66 -5.55
C GLY A 34 -28.09 7.71 -6.50
N CYS A 35 -28.20 8.38 -7.65
CA CYS A 35 -27.10 8.42 -8.63
C CYS A 35 -26.04 9.46 -8.21
N PRO A 36 -24.78 9.05 -7.93
CA PRO A 36 -23.74 9.95 -7.43
C PRO A 36 -23.38 11.08 -8.41
N THR A 37 -23.61 10.88 -9.71
CA THR A 37 -23.31 11.82 -10.80
C THR A 37 -24.02 13.18 -10.66
N PHE A 38 -25.06 13.27 -9.84
CA PHE A 38 -25.78 14.52 -9.59
C PHE A 38 -25.40 15.24 -8.30
N GLU A 39 -24.66 14.58 -7.41
CA GLU A 39 -24.33 15.04 -6.07
C GLU A 39 -22.85 15.41 -5.94
N MET A 40 -21.97 14.73 -6.69
CA MET A 40 -20.53 14.89 -6.61
C MET A 40 -19.95 15.28 -7.98
N LYS A 41 -18.97 16.18 -7.99
CA LYS A 41 -18.17 16.52 -9.18
C LYS A 41 -16.84 15.79 -9.17
N ASP A 42 -16.24 15.61 -10.35
CA ASP A 42 -14.94 14.94 -10.50
C ASP A 42 -13.85 15.59 -9.63
N ASP A 43 -13.76 16.92 -9.65
CA ASP A 43 -12.76 17.65 -8.86
C ASP A 43 -12.95 17.45 -7.35
N ASP A 44 -14.21 17.42 -6.88
CA ASP A 44 -14.53 17.20 -5.46
C ASP A 44 -14.18 15.76 -5.03
N VAL A 45 -14.48 14.77 -5.87
CA VAL A 45 -14.16 13.36 -5.61
C VAL A 45 -12.65 13.11 -5.66
N ARG A 46 -11.93 13.75 -6.60
CA ARG A 46 -10.47 13.67 -6.65
C ARG A 46 -9.84 14.31 -5.43
N ALA A 47 -10.33 15.47 -5.00
CA ALA A 47 -9.84 16.13 -3.81
C ALA A 47 -10.07 15.28 -2.55
N GLN A 48 -11.28 14.72 -2.38
CA GLN A 48 -11.59 13.81 -1.28
C GLN A 48 -10.74 12.55 -1.30
N PHE A 49 -10.51 11.96 -2.48
CA PHE A 49 -9.65 10.78 -2.58
C PHE A 49 -8.20 11.11 -2.26
N GLN A 50 -7.69 12.24 -2.74
CA GLN A 50 -6.35 12.70 -2.41
C GLN A 50 -6.22 12.91 -0.89
N GLU A 51 -7.16 13.61 -0.27
CA GLU A 51 -7.14 13.93 1.17
C GLU A 51 -7.30 12.69 2.06
N LEU A 52 -8.29 11.84 1.80
CA LEU A 52 -8.63 10.73 2.69
C LEU A 52 -7.82 9.47 2.41
N VAL A 53 -7.46 9.25 1.15
CA VAL A 53 -6.86 8.00 0.70
C VAL A 53 -5.39 8.17 0.39
N LEU A 54 -4.94 9.29 -0.21
CA LEU A 54 -3.54 9.45 -0.62
C LEU A 54 -2.65 10.12 0.44
N ASP A 55 -3.07 11.27 0.95
CA ASP A 55 -2.27 12.11 1.85
C ASP A 55 -2.69 11.97 3.33
N GLY A 56 -3.85 11.34 3.58
CA GLY A 56 -4.43 11.17 4.89
C GLY A 56 -3.85 9.98 5.64
N ASN A 57 -3.70 10.12 6.95
CA ASN A 57 -3.56 8.97 7.83
C ASN A 57 -4.91 8.29 7.98
N VAL A 58 -4.95 6.97 7.79
CA VAL A 58 -6.17 6.20 8.00
C VAL A 58 -6.38 6.09 9.50
N ASN A 59 -7.43 6.73 10.01
CA ASN A 59 -7.80 6.67 11.42
C ASN A 59 -9.10 5.86 11.57
N ASP A 60 -9.02 4.69 12.19
CA ASP A 60 -10.18 3.84 12.48
C ASP A 60 -10.83 4.13 13.85
N GLU A 61 -10.51 5.31 14.42
CA GLU A 61 -10.96 5.77 15.73
C GLU A 61 -10.60 4.80 16.87
N GLY A 62 -9.60 3.94 16.67
CA GLY A 62 -9.13 2.99 17.66
C GLY A 62 -9.91 1.67 17.69
N HIS A 63 -10.64 1.34 16.62
CA HIS A 63 -11.35 0.06 16.53
C HIS A 63 -10.40 -1.14 16.40
N THR A 64 -9.34 -1.03 15.59
CA THR A 64 -8.42 -2.15 15.31
C THR A 64 -6.95 -1.71 15.28
N PHE A 65 -6.64 -0.60 14.61
CA PHE A 65 -5.26 -0.18 14.35
C PHE A 65 -4.98 1.28 14.76
N GLY A 66 -5.99 2.07 15.11
CA GLY A 66 -5.85 3.48 15.46
C GLY A 66 -5.53 4.31 14.22
N GLN A 67 -4.39 5.00 14.25
CA GLN A 67 -3.88 5.82 13.15
C GLN A 67 -2.76 5.07 12.43
N MET A 68 -2.94 4.84 11.13
CA MET A 68 -1.97 4.16 10.28
C MET A 68 -1.46 5.09 9.20
N ASP A 69 -0.12 5.18 9.09
CA ASP A 69 0.53 5.73 7.91
C ASP A 69 0.49 4.70 6.78
N ARG A 70 0.03 5.15 5.62
CA ARG A 70 -0.18 4.33 4.43
C ARG A 70 1.08 4.25 3.56
N ASP A 71 1.98 5.21 3.69
CA ASP A 71 3.25 5.21 2.96
C ASP A 71 4.32 4.39 3.68
N TYR A 72 4.01 3.87 4.87
CA TYR A 72 4.88 3.06 5.70
C TYR A 72 6.28 3.70 5.85
N THR A 73 6.33 5.00 6.14
CA THR A 73 7.60 5.74 6.21
C THR A 73 8.56 5.13 7.23
N ASP A 74 8.00 4.50 8.26
CA ASP A 74 8.73 3.85 9.35
C ASP A 74 8.93 2.33 9.14
N ALA A 75 8.79 1.84 7.90
CA ALA A 75 9.02 0.44 7.60
C ALA A 75 10.45 0.01 7.97
N PRO A 76 10.62 -1.19 8.55
CA PRO A 76 11.92 -1.65 9.03
C PRO A 76 12.92 -1.89 7.89
N ASN A 77 14.18 -1.59 8.18
CA ASN A 77 15.29 -1.90 7.29
C ASN A 77 15.94 -3.23 7.70
N MET A 78 16.01 -4.17 6.76
CA MET A 78 16.62 -5.49 6.99
C MET A 78 18.13 -5.39 7.19
N GLU A 79 18.80 -4.37 6.66
CA GLU A 79 20.25 -4.17 6.82
C GLU A 79 20.64 -3.67 8.22
N GLU A 80 19.67 -3.16 8.98
CA GLU A 80 19.88 -2.64 10.33
C GLU A 80 19.63 -3.70 11.43
N VAL A 81 19.25 -4.92 11.06
CA VAL A 81 19.00 -6.00 12.02
C VAL A 81 20.31 -6.48 12.62
N GLU A 82 20.42 -6.42 13.95
CA GLU A 82 21.55 -6.97 14.70
C GLU A 82 21.51 -8.52 14.64
N THR A 83 22.64 -9.14 14.29
CA THR A 83 22.76 -10.59 14.09
C THR A 83 23.98 -11.15 14.83
N GLY A 84 23.94 -12.44 15.18
CA GLY A 84 25.04 -13.12 15.89
C GLY A 84 24.57 -14.10 16.96
N GLY A 85 25.44 -14.38 17.93
CA GLY A 85 25.10 -15.09 19.17
C GLY A 85 24.32 -14.23 20.16
N GLY A 86 24.14 -14.73 21.38
CA GLY A 86 23.49 -13.97 22.46
C GLY A 86 21.97 -13.85 22.34
N GLY A 87 21.32 -14.77 21.63
CA GLY A 87 19.87 -14.72 21.40
C GLY A 87 19.49 -13.94 20.14
N LEU A 88 20.48 -13.39 19.43
CA LEU A 88 20.27 -12.69 18.16
C LEU A 88 20.01 -13.69 17.02
N PRO A 89 19.29 -13.26 15.97
CA PRO A 89 19.09 -14.09 14.78
C PRO A 89 20.39 -14.27 13.99
N ALA A 90 20.44 -15.30 13.14
CA ALA A 90 21.59 -15.52 12.26
C ALA A 90 21.63 -14.52 11.09
N SER A 91 20.46 -14.10 10.63
CA SER A 91 20.29 -13.10 9.58
C SER A 91 18.91 -12.42 9.74
N PRO A 92 18.62 -11.37 8.96
CA PRO A 92 17.27 -10.78 8.94
C PRO A 92 16.17 -11.75 8.51
N TRP A 93 16.53 -12.88 7.90
CA TRP A 93 15.59 -13.82 7.29
C TRP A 93 15.42 -15.14 8.05
N VAL A 94 16.40 -15.54 8.89
CA VAL A 94 16.33 -16.82 9.61
C VAL A 94 16.83 -16.72 11.05
N PRO A 95 16.27 -17.53 11.97
CA PRO A 95 16.73 -17.59 13.35
C PRO A 95 18.13 -18.20 13.44
N ASN A 96 18.81 -17.96 14.58
CA ASN A 96 20.05 -18.65 14.90
C ASN A 96 19.75 -20.13 15.23
N PRO A 97 20.34 -21.10 14.48
CA PRO A 97 20.05 -22.52 14.67
C PRO A 97 20.78 -23.13 15.88
N VAL A 98 21.70 -22.39 16.50
CA VAL A 98 22.52 -22.89 17.61
C VAL A 98 21.69 -22.88 18.90
N SER A 99 21.61 -24.00 19.61
CA SER A 99 20.97 -24.06 20.93
C SER A 99 21.81 -23.32 21.98
N PRO A 100 21.19 -22.71 23.02
CA PRO A 100 21.89 -22.46 24.28
C PRO A 100 22.58 -23.76 24.71
N GLY A 101 23.85 -23.68 25.11
CA GLY A 101 24.68 -24.86 25.38
C GLY A 101 24.12 -25.81 26.44
N GLU A 102 24.75 -26.98 26.60
CA GLU A 102 24.30 -28.00 27.55
C GLU A 102 24.17 -27.43 28.97
N GLY A 103 22.98 -27.57 29.57
CA GLY A 103 22.69 -27.08 30.92
C GLY A 103 22.16 -25.64 31.00
N SER A 104 22.08 -24.92 29.87
CA SER A 104 21.40 -23.62 29.79
C SER A 104 20.17 -23.69 28.88
N ALA A 105 19.14 -22.94 29.25
CA ALA A 105 17.97 -22.68 28.42
C ALA A 105 17.87 -21.18 28.06
N ASP A 106 18.86 -20.37 28.46
CA ASP A 106 18.87 -18.93 28.23
C ASP A 106 19.31 -18.63 26.79
N PRO A 107 18.48 -17.95 25.97
CA PRO A 107 18.88 -17.51 24.63
C PRO A 107 20.17 -16.71 24.61
N SER A 108 20.53 -15.97 25.68
CA SER A 108 21.78 -15.21 25.73
C SER A 108 23.04 -16.08 25.69
N ASP A 109 22.92 -17.37 25.96
CA ASP A 109 24.02 -18.33 25.93
C ASP A 109 24.17 -19.01 24.55
N GLN A 110 23.41 -18.58 23.54
CA GLN A 110 23.58 -19.05 22.16
C GLN A 110 24.91 -18.54 21.59
N ALA A 111 25.70 -19.43 21.02
CA ALA A 111 26.90 -19.05 20.27
C ALA A 111 26.54 -18.43 18.90
N ASP A 112 27.55 -17.89 18.23
CA ASP A 112 27.39 -17.35 16.88
C ASP A 112 26.87 -18.41 15.90
N PRO A 113 26.04 -18.01 14.92
CA PRO A 113 25.54 -18.92 13.90
C PRO A 113 26.69 -19.49 13.05
N PRO A 114 26.53 -20.67 12.44
CA PRO A 114 27.52 -21.22 11.52
C PRO A 114 27.81 -20.25 10.37
N GLU A 115 29.08 -20.18 9.95
CA GLU A 115 29.50 -19.28 8.87
C GLU A 115 28.67 -19.51 7.60
N GLY A 116 28.13 -18.43 7.03
CA GLY A 116 27.31 -18.45 5.82
C GLY A 116 25.87 -18.96 6.01
N PHE A 117 25.46 -19.35 7.23
CA PHE A 117 24.10 -19.82 7.47
C PHE A 117 23.08 -18.70 7.26
N GLY A 118 22.09 -18.95 6.39
CA GLY A 118 20.94 -18.08 6.25
C GLY A 118 21.21 -16.70 5.67
N GLN A 119 22.38 -16.47 5.07
CA GLN A 119 22.77 -15.17 4.50
C GLN A 119 22.14 -14.88 3.13
N THR A 120 21.43 -15.85 2.56
CA THR A 120 20.73 -15.69 1.27
C THR A 120 19.23 -15.78 1.50
N PRO A 121 18.45 -14.74 1.16
CA PRO A 121 16.99 -14.79 1.26
C PRO A 121 16.43 -15.87 0.33
N SER A 122 15.36 -16.54 0.77
CA SER A 122 14.69 -17.55 -0.04
C SER A 122 13.93 -16.91 -1.19
N SER A 123 14.23 -17.32 -2.43
CA SER A 123 13.44 -16.95 -3.60
C SER A 123 12.44 -18.06 -3.93
N THR A 124 11.18 -17.90 -3.53
CA THR A 124 10.11 -18.79 -3.99
C THR A 124 9.74 -18.44 -5.43
N PRO A 125 9.60 -19.41 -6.35
CA PRO A 125 9.10 -19.12 -7.69
C PRO A 125 7.71 -18.47 -7.65
N PHE A 126 7.45 -17.55 -8.58
CA PHE A 126 6.14 -16.92 -8.80
C PHE A 126 5.58 -16.00 -7.68
N VAL A 127 6.35 -15.68 -6.64
CA VAL A 127 5.94 -14.71 -5.59
C VAL A 127 6.45 -13.27 -5.81
N GLY A 128 7.15 -13.03 -6.92
CA GLY A 128 7.79 -11.75 -7.22
C GLY A 128 9.11 -11.55 -6.46
N VAL A 129 9.65 -10.32 -6.50
CA VAL A 129 10.92 -9.95 -5.84
C VAL A 129 10.75 -9.52 -4.37
N GLY A 130 9.51 -9.53 -3.85
CA GLY A 130 9.21 -9.03 -2.51
C GLY A 130 9.94 -9.78 -1.38
N ALA A 131 10.40 -11.02 -1.61
CA ALA A 131 11.21 -11.76 -0.65
C ALA A 131 12.69 -11.30 -0.61
N VAL A 132 13.15 -10.60 -1.65
CA VAL A 132 14.54 -10.12 -1.78
C VAL A 132 14.64 -8.64 -1.40
N GLU A 133 13.53 -7.91 -1.44
CA GLU A 133 13.50 -6.48 -1.19
C GLU A 133 13.08 -6.16 0.25
N SER A 134 13.75 -5.19 0.87
CA SER A 134 13.43 -4.81 2.24
C SER A 134 12.05 -4.15 2.32
N PRO A 135 11.35 -4.25 3.47
CA PRO A 135 10.12 -3.51 3.71
C PRO A 135 10.32 -2.01 3.45
N LYS A 136 11.42 -1.43 3.93
CA LYS A 136 11.79 -0.03 3.65
C LYS A 136 11.85 0.29 2.15
N GLY A 137 12.57 -0.50 1.34
CA GLY A 137 12.68 -0.27 -0.10
C GLY A 137 11.36 -0.43 -0.86
N THR A 138 10.51 -1.36 -0.41
CA THR A 138 9.17 -1.55 -0.99
C THR A 138 8.22 -0.41 -0.62
N SER A 139 8.31 0.09 0.61
CA SER A 139 7.50 1.21 1.11
C SER A 139 7.77 2.50 0.32
N GLU A 140 9.03 2.81 0.07
CA GLU A 140 9.42 3.98 -0.73
C GLU A 140 8.90 3.94 -2.18
N ARG A 141 8.74 2.75 -2.77
CA ARG A 141 8.17 2.62 -4.11
C ARG A 141 6.65 2.70 -4.07
N ALA A 142 6.03 2.07 -3.08
CA ALA A 142 4.58 2.14 -2.87
C ALA A 142 4.09 3.58 -2.66
N GLY A 143 4.82 4.37 -1.85
CA GLY A 143 4.51 5.78 -1.60
C GLY A 143 4.67 6.71 -2.81
N ARG A 144 5.29 6.26 -3.91
CA ARG A 144 5.41 7.06 -5.15
C ARG A 144 4.17 6.99 -6.03
N HIS A 145 3.18 6.16 -5.70
CA HIS A 145 1.98 6.04 -6.50
C HIS A 145 1.06 7.25 -6.33
N THR A 146 0.73 7.88 -7.44
CA THR A 146 -0.22 8.98 -7.55
C THR A 146 -1.51 8.54 -8.23
N LEU A 147 -2.57 9.34 -8.07
CA LEU A 147 -3.84 9.08 -8.73
C LEU A 147 -3.67 9.03 -10.24
N GLY A 148 -4.03 7.90 -10.86
CA GLY A 148 -3.91 7.68 -12.30
C GLY A 148 -2.63 6.95 -12.75
N ASP A 149 -1.77 6.54 -11.81
CA ASP A 149 -0.61 5.71 -12.09
C ASP A 149 -0.96 4.25 -12.42
N TYR A 150 -2.14 3.78 -12.01
CA TYR A 150 -2.59 2.43 -12.30
C TYR A 150 -3.00 2.30 -13.77
N LYS A 151 -2.05 1.91 -14.63
CA LYS A 151 -2.29 1.64 -16.05
C LYS A 151 -2.16 0.15 -16.33
N LEU A 152 -3.30 -0.50 -16.62
CA LEU A 152 -3.37 -1.82 -17.26
C LEU A 152 -2.46 -2.89 -16.62
N GLY A 153 -2.42 -2.94 -15.28
CA GLY A 153 -1.70 -3.97 -14.53
C GLY A 153 -0.17 -3.79 -14.45
N LYS A 154 0.38 -2.61 -14.81
CA LYS A 154 1.78 -2.27 -14.53
C LYS A 154 1.86 -1.09 -13.56
N GLY A 155 2.36 -1.35 -12.35
CA GLY A 155 2.69 -0.32 -11.37
C GLY A 155 3.94 0.46 -11.78
N VAL A 156 4.04 1.70 -11.32
CA VAL A 156 5.27 2.51 -11.38
C VAL A 156 6.36 1.78 -10.58
N GLY A 157 7.39 1.27 -11.26
CA GLY A 157 8.55 0.64 -10.60
C GLY A 157 8.95 -0.76 -11.05
N ASN A 158 8.35 -1.31 -12.12
CA ASN A 158 8.85 -2.51 -12.81
C ASN A 158 9.46 -2.16 -14.18
#